data_AF-A0A7C9R5I1-F1
#
_entry.id   AF-A0A7C9R5I1-F1
#
_cell.length_a   1.000
_cell.length_b   1.000
_cell.length_c   1.000
_cell.angle_alpha   90.00
_cell.angle_beta   90.00
_cell.angle_gamma   90.00
#
_symmetry.space_group_name_H-M   'P 1'
#
loop_
_entity.id
_entity.type
_entity.pdbx_description
1 polymer ?
#
loop_
_entity_poly.entity_id
_entity_poly.type
_entity_poly.pdbx_seq_one_letter_code
_entity_poly.pdbx_strand_id
1 'polypeptide(L)'
;MDAMKPNEKSIELSELKALTNRLFESLEHAGVDRIPVTQNQYWTVFVSEAFGSAEPPQATMSDVLDDLADLRSEVTDEDQETTLIAWHAFEHLSGLMKFVAHADLDGSLTAPLANSGVPRP
;
A
#
# COMPACT_ATOMS: atom_id res chain seq x y z
N MET A 1 0.32 -17.97 -40.77
CA MET A 1 0.28 -18.56 -39.42
C MET A 1 0.79 -17.47 -38.50
N ASP A 2 -0.12 -16.71 -37.92
CA ASP A 2 0.23 -15.66 -36.96
C ASP A 2 0.78 -16.33 -35.70
N ALA A 3 2.03 -16.02 -35.36
CA ALA A 3 2.58 -16.37 -34.08
C ALA A 3 1.77 -15.63 -33.00
N MET A 4 1.15 -16.41 -32.12
CA MET A 4 0.36 -15.98 -30.98
C MET A 4 1.01 -14.80 -30.26
N LYS A 5 0.30 -13.67 -30.17
CA LYS A 5 0.66 -12.55 -29.29
C LYS A 5 0.75 -13.07 -27.84
N PRO A 6 1.67 -12.57 -27.00
CA PRO A 6 1.72 -12.92 -25.59
C PRO A 6 0.34 -12.70 -24.94
N ASN A 7 -0.10 -13.67 -24.13
CA ASN A 7 -1.42 -13.76 -23.50
C ASN A 7 -1.92 -12.40 -22.94
N GLU A 8 -2.95 -11.81 -23.55
CA GLU A 8 -3.62 -10.58 -23.08
C GLU A 8 -4.44 -10.77 -21.77
N LYS A 9 -4.16 -11.81 -20.95
CA LYS A 9 -4.97 -12.19 -19.77
C LYS A 9 -4.16 -12.47 -18.50
N SER A 10 -2.89 -12.06 -18.44
CA SER A 10 -2.06 -12.22 -17.25
C SER A 10 -1.31 -10.93 -16.92
N ILE A 11 -1.03 -10.72 -15.64
CA ILE A 11 -0.15 -9.65 -15.16
C ILE A 11 1.13 -10.31 -14.69
N GLU A 12 2.27 -9.88 -15.22
CA GLU A 12 3.58 -10.38 -14.79
C GLU A 12 3.91 -9.81 -13.40
N LEU A 13 4.28 -10.68 -12.45
CA LEU A 13 4.67 -10.23 -11.10
C LEU A 13 5.88 -9.29 -11.15
N SER A 14 6.79 -9.52 -12.10
CA SER A 14 7.96 -8.66 -12.33
C SER A 14 7.58 -7.25 -12.79
N GLU A 15 6.53 -7.14 -13.60
CA GLU A 15 5.99 -5.85 -14.04
C GLU A 15 5.33 -5.11 -12.89
N LEU A 16 4.48 -5.79 -12.11
CA LEU A 16 3.83 -5.19 -10.93
C LEU A 16 4.88 -4.66 -9.94
N LYS A 17 5.91 -5.46 -9.64
CA LYS A 17 7.03 -5.03 -8.79
C LYS A 17 7.75 -3.81 -9.36
N ALA A 18 8.07 -3.82 -10.66
CA ALA A 18 8.79 -2.72 -11.29
C ALA A 18 7.98 -1.41 -11.29
N LEU A 19 6.67 -1.47 -11.51
CA LEU A 19 5.79 -0.31 -11.45
C LEU A 19 5.70 0.26 -10.03
N THR A 20 5.50 -0.60 -9.03
CA THR A 20 5.46 -0.18 -7.61
C THR A 20 6.78 0.48 -7.20
N ASN A 21 7.93 -0.11 -7.54
CA ASN A 21 9.23 0.49 -7.24
C ASN A 21 9.39 1.87 -7.88
N ARG A 22 9.07 2.02 -9.17
CA ARG A 22 9.16 3.31 -9.88
C ARG A 22 8.25 4.37 -9.27
N LEU A 23 7.07 3.97 -8.77
CA LEU A 23 6.16 4.88 -8.08
C LEU A 23 6.80 5.42 -6.80
N PHE A 24 7.35 4.55 -5.94
CA PHE A 24 8.04 4.97 -4.72
C PHE A 24 9.30 5.78 -5.00
N GLU A 25 10.12 5.35 -5.97
CA GLU A 25 11.27 6.14 -6.43
C GLU A 25 10.83 7.55 -6.84
N SER A 26 9.70 7.70 -7.54
CA SER A 26 9.19 9.02 -7.94
C SER A 26 8.82 9.90 -6.75
N LEU A 27 8.23 9.33 -5.69
CA LEU A 27 7.93 10.02 -4.44
C LEU A 27 9.22 10.45 -3.72
N GLU A 28 10.20 9.55 -3.63
CA GLU A 28 11.51 9.83 -3.03
C GLU A 28 12.25 10.95 -3.79
N HIS A 29 12.23 10.93 -5.12
CA HIS A 29 12.81 12.01 -5.95
C HIS A 29 12.09 13.34 -5.77
N ALA A 30 10.80 13.32 -5.42
CA ALA A 30 10.04 14.51 -5.05
C ALA A 30 10.31 14.99 -3.60
N GLY A 31 11.17 14.29 -2.85
CA GLY A 31 11.55 14.63 -1.49
C GLY A 31 10.65 14.03 -0.41
N VAL A 32 9.82 13.05 -0.75
CA VAL A 32 8.94 12.34 0.19
C VAL A 32 9.68 11.14 0.76
N ASP A 33 10.13 11.21 2.01
CA ASP A 33 10.79 10.10 2.71
C ASP A 33 9.92 9.49 3.82
N ARG A 34 8.87 10.20 4.25
CA ARG A 34 7.95 9.83 5.33
C ARG A 34 6.57 10.42 5.08
N ILE A 35 5.54 9.69 5.49
CA ILE A 35 4.15 10.14 5.46
C ILE A 35 3.66 10.21 6.92
N PRO A 36 3.26 11.38 7.43
CA PRO A 36 2.74 11.49 8.78
C PRO A 36 1.37 10.82 8.90
N VAL A 37 1.21 9.91 9.86
CA VAL A 37 -0.09 9.29 10.16
C VAL A 37 -0.86 10.20 11.11
N THR A 38 -1.72 11.06 10.55
CA THR A 38 -2.60 11.97 11.32
C THR A 38 -3.92 11.31 11.71
N GLN A 39 -4.39 10.36 10.89
CA GLN A 39 -5.50 9.46 11.14
C GLN A 39 -5.09 8.06 10.67
N ASN A 40 -5.18 7.08 11.56
CA ASN A 40 -4.79 5.70 11.28
C ASN A 40 -5.95 4.82 10.81
N GLN A 41 -7.18 5.12 11.22
CA GLN A 41 -8.36 4.33 10.84
C GLN A 41 -8.92 4.71 9.46
N TYR A 42 -9.26 3.71 8.65
CA TYR A 42 -9.87 3.89 7.33
C TYR A 42 -10.91 2.81 7.00
N TRP A 43 -11.88 3.15 6.16
CA TRP A 43 -12.85 2.18 5.65
C TRP A 43 -12.26 1.38 4.49
N THR A 44 -12.47 0.06 4.52
CA THR A 44 -12.04 -0.86 3.46
C THR A 44 -13.10 -1.93 3.20
N VAL A 45 -12.88 -2.72 2.15
CA VAL A 45 -13.65 -3.93 1.81
C VAL A 45 -12.63 -5.06 1.73
N PHE A 46 -12.94 -6.22 2.31
CA PHE A 46 -12.06 -7.38 2.26
C PHE A 46 -11.88 -7.90 0.82
N VAL A 47 -10.68 -8.39 0.47
CA VAL A 47 -10.40 -8.94 -0.87
C VAL A 47 -11.38 -10.04 -1.31
N SER A 48 -11.88 -10.86 -0.37
CA SER A 48 -12.87 -11.90 -0.65
C SER A 48 -14.20 -11.35 -1.16
N GLU A 49 -14.54 -10.13 -0.77
CA GLU A 49 -15.75 -9.42 -1.19
C GLU A 49 -15.49 -8.50 -2.39
N ALA A 50 -14.26 -8.01 -2.57
CA ALA A 50 -13.90 -7.04 -3.60
C ALA A 50 -14.12 -7.54 -5.05
N PHE A 51 -14.08 -8.85 -5.27
CA PHE A 51 -14.30 -9.47 -6.58
C PHE A 51 -15.59 -10.31 -6.65
N GLY A 52 -16.37 -10.37 -5.56
CA GLY A 52 -17.64 -11.10 -5.52
C GLY A 52 -18.76 -10.34 -6.23
N SER A 53 -19.69 -11.08 -6.84
CA SER A 53 -20.85 -10.48 -7.54
C SER A 53 -22.20 -10.88 -6.94
N ALA A 54 -22.20 -11.69 -5.87
CA ALA A 54 -23.42 -12.24 -5.29
C ALA A 54 -24.13 -11.23 -4.37
N GLU A 55 -23.37 -10.49 -3.57
CA GLU A 55 -23.88 -9.52 -2.60
C GLU A 55 -23.03 -8.24 -2.65
N PRO A 56 -23.59 -7.07 -2.32
CA PRO A 56 -22.80 -5.85 -2.15
C PRO A 56 -21.74 -6.05 -1.05
N PRO A 57 -20.49 -5.59 -1.26
CA PRO A 57 -19.45 -5.74 -0.25
C PRO A 57 -19.79 -4.95 1.01
N GLN A 58 -19.43 -5.47 2.17
CA GLN A 58 -19.58 -4.76 3.43
C GLN A 58 -18.33 -3.95 3.75
N ALA A 59 -18.52 -2.67 4.05
CA ALA A 59 -17.42 -1.83 4.51
C ALA A 59 -17.04 -2.23 5.94
N THR A 60 -15.75 -2.43 6.17
CA THR A 60 -15.15 -2.63 7.50
C THR A 60 -14.17 -1.50 7.81
N MET A 61 -13.88 -1.30 9.09
CA MET A 61 -12.81 -0.41 9.53
C MET A 61 -11.50 -1.20 9.61
N SER A 62 -10.41 -0.61 9.12
CA SER A 62 -9.04 -1.09 9.30
C SER A 62 -8.15 0.03 9.85
N ASP A 63 -6.89 -0.28 10.13
CA ASP A 63 -5.91 0.62 10.73
C ASP A 63 -4.56 0.54 10.00
N VAL A 64 -4.05 1.69 9.54
CA VAL A 64 -2.80 1.80 8.76
C VAL A 64 -1.57 1.38 9.58
N LEU A 65 -1.57 1.60 10.89
CA LEU A 65 -0.44 1.21 11.73
C LEU A 65 -0.43 -0.29 11.98
N ASP A 66 -1.61 -0.90 12.13
CA ASP A 66 -1.73 -2.36 12.20
C ASP A 66 -1.32 -2.98 10.85
N ASP A 67 -1.79 -2.44 9.72
CA ASP A 67 -1.38 -2.89 8.38
C ASP A 67 0.16 -2.85 8.19
N LEU A 68 0.82 -1.80 8.70
CA LEU A 68 2.28 -1.70 8.62
C LEU A 68 2.99 -2.71 9.52
N ALA A 69 2.48 -2.95 10.72
CA ALA A 69 3.06 -3.90 11.67
C ALA A 69 2.89 -5.34 11.17
N ASP A 70 1.69 -5.69 10.72
CA ASP A 70 1.35 -7.03 10.24
C ASP A 70 2.07 -7.34 8.94
N LEU A 71 2.10 -6.41 7.96
CA LEU A 71 2.86 -6.62 6.73
C LEU A 71 4.34 -6.86 6.99
N ARG A 72 4.95 -6.14 7.95
CA ARG A 72 6.35 -6.38 8.32
C ARG A 72 6.52 -7.80 8.84
N SER A 73 5.72 -8.19 9.82
CA SER A 73 5.74 -9.54 10.41
C SER A 73 5.63 -10.63 9.33
N GLU A 74 4.71 -10.45 8.38
CA GLU A 74 4.42 -11.44 7.34
C GLU A 74 5.50 -11.57 6.27
N VAL A 75 6.30 -10.53 6.00
CA VAL A 75 7.31 -10.54 4.91
C VAL A 75 8.75 -10.69 5.38
N THR A 76 9.03 -10.50 6.68
CA THR A 76 10.40 -10.57 7.22
C THR A 76 10.79 -11.93 7.80
N ASP A 77 9.96 -12.97 7.68
CA ASP A 77 10.28 -14.36 8.07
C ASP A 77 10.74 -14.47 9.55
N GLU A 78 10.27 -13.56 10.43
CA GLU A 78 10.66 -13.57 11.85
C GLU A 78 10.19 -14.83 12.60
N ASP A 79 9.28 -15.58 11.98
CA ASP A 79 8.71 -16.81 12.52
C ASP A 79 8.79 -17.91 11.45
N GLN A 80 9.84 -18.75 11.57
CA GLN A 80 10.18 -19.80 10.58
C GLN A 80 9.09 -20.87 10.41
N GLU A 81 8.04 -20.86 11.24
CA GLU A 81 6.90 -21.76 11.15
C GLU A 81 5.69 -21.15 10.42
N THR A 82 5.66 -19.83 10.17
CA THR A 82 4.57 -19.19 9.44
C THR A 82 4.83 -19.24 7.93
N THR A 83 4.04 -20.05 7.23
CA THR A 83 3.97 -19.98 5.77
C THR A 83 3.37 -18.63 5.38
N LEU A 84 4.08 -17.84 4.53
CA LEU A 84 3.56 -16.60 3.97
C LEU A 84 2.13 -16.78 3.43
N ILE A 85 1.16 -16.13 4.06
CA ILE A 85 -0.22 -16.06 3.59
C ILE A 85 -0.30 -14.86 2.64
N ALA A 86 0.11 -15.06 1.38
CA ALA A 86 0.31 -13.98 0.43
C ALA A 86 -0.90 -13.02 0.30
N TRP A 87 -2.13 -13.54 0.41
CA TRP A 87 -3.31 -12.69 0.32
C TRP A 87 -3.50 -11.75 1.53
N HIS A 88 -3.09 -12.15 2.75
CA HIS A 88 -3.08 -11.26 3.92
C HIS A 88 -2.10 -10.11 3.70
N ALA A 89 -0.85 -10.44 3.32
CA ALA A 89 0.19 -9.45 3.08
C ALA A 89 -0.24 -8.46 1.98
N PHE A 90 -0.91 -8.93 0.93
CA PHE A 90 -1.44 -8.05 -0.11
C PHE A 90 -2.64 -7.21 0.36
N GLU A 91 -3.46 -7.69 1.29
CA GLU A 91 -4.54 -6.90 1.91
C GLU A 91 -3.94 -5.74 2.70
N HIS A 92 -2.98 -6.01 3.58
CA HIS A 92 -2.28 -4.97 4.35
C HIS A 92 -1.54 -3.99 3.44
N LEU A 93 -0.80 -4.49 2.44
CA LEU A 93 -0.12 -3.64 1.46
C LEU A 93 -1.11 -2.74 0.70
N SER A 94 -2.28 -3.26 0.31
CA SER A 94 -3.35 -2.49 -0.34
C SER A 94 -3.86 -1.37 0.56
N GLY A 95 -4.02 -1.63 1.86
CA GLY A 95 -4.31 -0.63 2.87
C GLY A 95 -3.29 0.51 2.90
N LEU A 96 -2.00 0.16 2.96
CA LEU A 96 -0.90 1.14 2.92
C LEU A 96 -0.88 1.94 1.63
N MET A 97 -1.14 1.31 0.47
CA MET A 97 -1.22 2.04 -0.82
C MET A 97 -2.39 3.03 -0.84
N LYS A 98 -3.55 2.66 -0.27
CA LYS A 98 -4.70 3.58 -0.12
C LYS A 98 -4.33 4.76 0.78
N PHE A 99 -3.58 4.52 1.86
CA PHE A 99 -3.11 5.57 2.75
C PHE A 99 -2.15 6.54 2.04
N VAL A 100 -1.19 6.03 1.26
CA VAL A 100 -0.29 6.87 0.43
C VAL A 100 -1.10 7.73 -0.54
N ALA A 101 -2.10 7.14 -1.22
CA ALA A 101 -2.97 7.88 -2.12
C ALA A 101 -3.84 8.92 -1.40
N HIS A 102 -4.33 8.60 -0.19
CA HIS A 102 -5.07 9.56 0.63
C HIS A 102 -4.20 10.76 1.03
N ALA A 103 -2.95 10.49 1.44
CA ALA A 103 -1.98 11.53 1.76
C ALA A 103 -1.63 12.43 0.56
N ASP A 104 -1.77 11.93 -0.68
CA ASP A 104 -1.62 12.77 -1.87
C ASP A 104 -2.82 13.71 -2.00
N LEU A 105 -4.03 13.13 -1.90
CA LEU A 105 -5.29 13.85 -2.03
C LEU A 105 -5.48 14.95 -0.98
N ASP A 106 -4.96 14.74 0.23
CA ASP A 106 -5.05 15.71 1.33
C ASP A 106 -3.86 16.70 1.37
N GLY A 107 -2.85 16.51 0.51
CA GLY A 107 -1.64 17.33 0.43
C GLY A 107 -0.55 17.00 1.45
N SER A 108 -0.69 15.93 2.22
CA SER A 108 0.26 15.49 3.26
C SER A 108 1.50 14.78 2.70
N LEU A 109 1.52 14.38 1.42
CA LEU A 109 2.75 13.89 0.77
C LEU A 109 3.80 14.99 0.61
N THR A 110 3.38 16.25 0.53
CA THR A 110 4.30 17.39 0.36
C THR A 110 4.50 18.14 1.66
N ALA A 111 5.44 17.69 2.48
CA ALA A 111 5.96 18.54 3.55
C ALA A 111 7.45 18.30 3.77
N PRO A 112 8.33 19.21 3.33
CA PRO A 112 9.43 19.57 4.20
C PRO A 112 8.79 20.05 5.51
N LEU A 113 9.35 19.67 6.66
CA LEU A 113 9.00 20.19 7.98
C LEU A 113 9.18 21.72 8.03
N ALA A 114 8.30 22.49 7.39
CA ALA A 114 8.32 23.93 7.35
C ALA A 114 7.48 24.48 8.50
N ASN A 115 7.97 24.23 9.72
CA ASN A 115 7.97 25.17 10.85
C ASN A 115 8.46 24.41 12.09
N SER A 116 9.76 24.17 12.16
CA SER A 116 10.44 24.09 13.45
C SER A 116 10.24 25.43 14.16
N GLY A 117 9.19 25.54 14.98
CA GLY A 117 8.87 26.66 15.86
C GLY A 117 9.86 26.82 17.01
N VAL A 118 11.16 26.64 16.76
CA VAL A 118 12.23 26.97 17.71
C VAL A 118 12.63 28.43 17.46
N PRO A 119 12.45 29.34 18.44
CA PRO A 119 12.96 30.69 18.34
C PRO A 119 14.50 30.67 18.33
N ARG A 120 15.10 31.54 17.51
CA ARG A 120 16.56 31.76 17.42
C ARG A 120 17.22 31.99 18.79
N PRO A 121 18.46 31.54 18.97
CA PRO A 121 19.56 32.39 19.41
C PRO A 121 20.21 33.15 18.25
#